data_AF-A0A929FNV9-F1
#
_entry.id   AF-A0A929FNV9-F1
#
_cell.length_a   1.000
_cell.length_b   1.000
_cell.length_c   1.000
_cell.angle_alpha   90.00
_cell.angle_beta   90.00
_cell.angle_gamma   90.00
#
_symmetry.space_group_name_H-M   'P 1'
#
loop_
_entity.id
_entity.type
_entity.pdbx_description
1 polymer ?
#
loop_
_entity_poly.entity_id
_entity_poly.type
_entity_poly.pdbx_seq_one_letter_code
_entity_poly.pdbx_strand_id
1 'polypeptide(L)'
;MAIKIYTHKTELSRRIYKYLFSLKSRDRDLAKQKEVLGLEGELKSTQPPNSDRSDAIDQWAVSFISSNNIWNENRNDLRKELVELFQNSWRELQESNGSKPSEVRKLQRDIRFALYRLSVLGLEDILQALMEILRKAFWIIRDPINVLENLARQGYHTEIRALLKHYQNLDQSAEYLKAITIRAMRFLPNVDAQEWELIVGFATISDSSVSITERLMATETWLYLGHKYNDFKQNRHIEAVKKALRSEPSPPSRLKKNYLLILGQFEPSAVQEFSVNQNDPMLIDAGNLALQGSPSEIFDLPEPKILRENYYSGQSPVDSEEGSP
;
A
#
# COMPACT_ATOMS: atom_id res chain seq x y z
N MET A 1 16.94 13.09 -9.58
CA MET A 1 17.39 11.77 -10.06
C MET A 1 17.52 10.81 -8.88
N ALA A 2 16.61 9.84 -8.75
CA ALA A 2 16.69 8.79 -7.73
C ALA A 2 17.28 7.49 -8.33
N ILE A 3 17.73 6.55 -7.48
CA ILE A 3 18.26 5.23 -7.89
C ILE A 3 17.16 4.32 -8.52
N LYS A 4 15.90 4.80 -8.58
CA LYS A 4 14.72 4.11 -9.14
C LYS A 4 14.54 2.69 -8.58
N ILE A 5 14.78 2.51 -7.29
CA ILE A 5 14.46 1.31 -6.53
C ILE A 5 13.39 1.67 -5.51
N TYR A 6 12.27 0.96 -5.55
CA TYR A 6 11.11 1.20 -4.69
C TYR A 6 10.93 0.00 -3.76
N THR A 7 11.08 0.20 -2.45
CA THR A 7 10.96 -0.87 -1.48
C THR A 7 10.23 -0.40 -0.23
N HIS A 8 9.49 -1.30 0.40
CA HIS A 8 8.81 -1.03 1.66
C HIS A 8 9.82 -0.96 2.80
N LYS A 9 9.61 -0.05 3.76
CA LYS A 9 10.49 0.11 4.94
C LYS A 9 10.69 -1.22 5.68
N THR A 10 9.62 -2.00 5.88
CA THR A 10 9.68 -3.30 6.57
C THR A 10 10.51 -4.34 5.83
N GLU A 11 10.41 -4.37 4.49
CA GLU A 11 11.22 -5.26 3.66
C GLU A 11 12.70 -4.85 3.70
N LEU A 12 12.97 -3.54 3.63
CA LEU A 12 14.31 -2.99 3.78
C LEU A 12 14.92 -3.34 5.15
N SER A 13 14.19 -3.12 6.26
CA SER A 13 14.64 -3.47 7.61
C SER A 13 14.97 -4.95 7.73
N ARG A 14 14.13 -5.85 7.18
CA ARG A 14 14.39 -7.29 7.18
C ARG A 14 15.63 -7.65 6.36
N ARG A 15 15.82 -7.00 5.21
CA ARG A 15 17.01 -7.22 4.35
C ARG A 15 18.27 -6.72 5.05
N ILE A 16 18.24 -5.56 5.69
CA ILE A 16 19.35 -5.03 6.50
C ILE A 16 19.68 -5.99 7.65
N TYR A 17 18.67 -6.44 8.39
CA TYR A 17 18.88 -7.40 9.48
C TYR A 17 19.50 -8.71 8.97
N LYS A 18 18.95 -9.28 7.89
CA LYS A 18 19.51 -10.48 7.24
C LYS A 18 20.97 -10.25 6.84
N TYR A 19 21.28 -9.07 6.29
CA TYR A 19 22.61 -8.74 5.81
C TYR A 19 23.64 -8.57 6.94
N LEU A 20 23.27 -7.86 8.01
CA LEU A 20 24.16 -7.56 9.13
C LEU A 20 24.35 -8.76 10.07
N PHE A 21 23.31 -9.57 10.28
CA PHE A 21 23.29 -10.59 11.34
C PHE A 21 23.27 -12.03 10.81
N SER A 22 23.26 -12.25 9.49
CA SER A 22 23.32 -13.60 8.90
C SER A 22 24.39 -13.70 7.82
N LEU A 23 25.64 -13.94 8.24
CA LEU A 23 26.79 -14.12 7.35
C LEU A 23 26.51 -15.14 6.25
N LYS A 24 26.02 -16.34 6.60
CA LYS A 24 25.65 -17.40 5.64
C LYS A 24 24.65 -16.93 4.59
N SER A 25 23.72 -16.06 4.97
CA SER A 25 22.72 -15.54 4.05
C SER A 25 23.26 -14.42 3.17
N ARG A 26 24.12 -13.55 3.72
CA ARG A 26 24.87 -12.52 2.98
C ARG A 26 25.77 -13.17 1.93
N ASP A 27 26.57 -14.16 2.29
CA ASP A 27 27.48 -14.84 1.37
C ASP A 27 26.73 -15.51 0.22
N ARG A 28 25.57 -16.13 0.51
CA ARG A 28 24.71 -16.72 -0.51
C ARG A 28 24.13 -15.65 -1.45
N ASP A 29 23.70 -14.52 -0.92
CA ASP A 29 23.14 -13.43 -1.72
C ASP A 29 24.24 -12.80 -2.59
N LEU A 30 25.45 -12.60 -2.06
CA LEU A 30 26.61 -12.10 -2.82
C LEU A 30 27.04 -13.09 -3.91
N ALA A 31 27.07 -14.40 -3.62
CA ALA A 31 27.36 -15.42 -4.62
C ALA A 31 26.34 -15.40 -5.76
N LYS A 32 25.04 -15.26 -5.45
CA LYS A 32 23.98 -15.10 -6.45
C LYS A 32 24.11 -13.79 -7.24
N GLN A 33 24.51 -12.69 -6.60
CA GLN A 33 24.77 -11.44 -7.30
C GLN A 33 25.94 -11.59 -8.28
N LYS A 34 26.98 -12.32 -7.91
CA LYS A 34 28.07 -12.65 -8.84
C LYS A 34 27.58 -13.48 -10.02
N GLU A 35 26.76 -14.50 -9.77
CA GLU A 35 26.21 -15.38 -10.80
C GLU A 35 25.27 -14.64 -11.77
N VAL A 36 24.33 -13.87 -11.24
CA VAL A 36 23.23 -13.27 -12.02
C VAL A 36 23.60 -11.88 -12.57
N LEU A 37 24.39 -11.11 -11.83
CA LEU A 37 24.71 -9.72 -12.15
C LEU A 37 26.21 -9.54 -12.44
N GLY A 38 27.02 -10.59 -12.49
CA GLY A 38 28.46 -10.48 -12.78
C GLY A 38 29.25 -9.61 -11.78
N LEU A 39 28.68 -9.32 -10.61
CA LEU A 39 29.29 -8.42 -9.62
C LEU A 39 30.15 -9.19 -8.63
N GLU A 40 31.44 -8.88 -8.59
CA GLU A 40 32.34 -9.40 -7.57
C GLU A 40 32.33 -8.53 -6.33
N GLY A 41 31.86 -9.09 -5.21
CA GLY A 41 31.85 -8.40 -3.92
C GLY A 41 30.64 -7.49 -3.73
N GLU A 42 30.79 -6.54 -2.82
CA GLU A 42 29.70 -5.65 -2.41
C GLU A 42 29.61 -4.41 -3.30
N LEU A 43 28.42 -3.79 -3.32
CA LEU A 43 28.27 -2.48 -3.95
C LEU A 43 29.16 -1.45 -3.26
N LYS A 44 29.77 -0.58 -4.05
CA LYS A 44 30.58 0.52 -3.53
C LYS A 44 29.68 1.46 -2.75
N SER A 45 30.06 1.73 -1.51
CA SER A 45 29.35 2.63 -0.63
C SER A 45 29.64 4.08 -1.00
N THR A 46 28.59 4.86 -1.20
CA THR A 46 28.65 6.33 -1.19
C THR A 46 27.90 6.80 0.04
N GLN A 47 28.51 7.68 0.86
CA GLN A 47 27.83 8.17 2.05
C GLN A 47 26.53 8.88 1.66
N PRO A 48 25.37 8.48 2.23
CA PRO A 48 24.13 9.20 1.99
C PRO A 48 24.26 10.65 2.45
N PRO A 49 23.54 11.60 1.82
CA PRO A 49 23.63 12.99 2.21
C PRO A 49 23.09 13.19 3.63
N ASN A 50 23.70 14.10 4.39
CA ASN A 50 23.22 14.50 5.72
C ASN A 50 21.98 15.42 5.67
N SER A 51 21.42 15.65 4.47
CA SER A 51 20.31 16.56 4.22
C SER A 51 19.29 15.90 3.30
N ASP A 52 18.01 16.07 3.62
CA ASP A 52 16.88 15.60 2.81
C ASP A 52 16.56 16.52 1.61
N ARG A 53 17.43 17.49 1.30
CA ARG A 53 17.24 18.36 0.14
C ARG A 53 17.37 17.55 -1.16
N SER A 54 16.47 17.81 -2.11
CA SER A 54 16.41 17.09 -3.39
C SER A 54 17.72 17.16 -4.19
N ASP A 55 18.42 18.29 -4.16
CA ASP A 55 19.70 18.47 -4.86
C ASP A 55 20.82 17.59 -4.28
N ALA A 56 20.89 17.47 -2.95
CA ALA A 56 21.84 16.61 -2.27
C ALA A 56 21.56 15.11 -2.53
N ILE A 57 20.29 14.71 -2.50
CA ILE A 57 19.85 13.35 -2.83
C ILE A 57 20.21 13.01 -4.28
N ASP A 58 20.00 13.93 -5.21
CA ASP A 58 20.30 13.75 -6.62
C ASP A 58 21.81 13.59 -6.88
N GLN A 59 22.64 14.42 -6.25
CA GLN A 59 24.09 14.31 -6.32
C GLN A 59 24.58 12.97 -5.78
N TRP A 60 24.03 12.53 -4.63
CA TRP A 60 24.35 11.23 -4.07
C TRP A 60 23.95 10.08 -5.01
N ALA A 61 22.75 10.13 -5.59
CA ALA A 61 22.28 9.10 -6.50
C ALA A 61 23.16 8.99 -7.75
N VAL A 62 23.59 10.12 -8.31
CA VAL A 62 24.55 10.16 -9.43
C VAL A 62 25.87 9.52 -9.03
N SER A 63 26.43 9.89 -7.86
CA SER A 63 27.69 9.32 -7.36
C SER A 63 27.59 7.81 -7.07
N PHE A 64 26.45 7.37 -6.54
CA PHE A 64 26.18 5.95 -6.29
C PHE A 64 26.13 5.17 -7.60
N ILE A 65 25.40 5.67 -8.60
CA ILE A 65 25.27 5.04 -9.92
C ILE A 65 26.63 5.01 -10.63
N SER A 66 27.40 6.10 -10.61
CA SER A 66 28.73 6.12 -11.24
C SER A 66 29.69 5.13 -10.60
N SER A 67 29.61 4.96 -9.27
CA SER A 67 30.45 4.02 -8.54
C SER A 67 30.05 2.55 -8.80
N ASN A 68 28.78 2.32 -9.12
CA ASN A 68 28.13 1.02 -9.29
C ASN A 68 27.53 0.85 -10.70
N ASN A 69 28.25 1.27 -11.74
CA ASN A 69 27.76 1.31 -13.12
C ASN A 69 27.34 -0.08 -13.64
N ILE A 70 28.15 -1.12 -13.43
CA ILE A 70 27.85 -2.50 -13.85
C ILE A 70 26.54 -2.99 -13.23
N TRP A 71 26.36 -2.74 -11.93
CA TRP A 71 25.11 -3.07 -11.25
C TRP A 71 23.91 -2.34 -11.84
N ASN A 72 24.08 -1.05 -12.15
CA ASN A 72 23.02 -0.22 -12.73
C ASN A 72 22.66 -0.66 -14.15
N GLU A 73 23.64 -1.04 -14.97
CA GLU A 73 23.44 -1.64 -16.31
C GLU A 73 22.66 -2.95 -16.21
N ASN A 74 23.13 -3.90 -15.41
CA ASN A 74 22.46 -5.20 -15.24
C ASN A 74 21.05 -5.07 -14.66
N ARG A 75 20.84 -4.11 -13.74
CA ARG A 75 19.49 -3.78 -13.25
C ARG A 75 18.60 -3.27 -14.38
N ASN A 76 19.11 -2.40 -15.24
CA ASN A 76 18.35 -1.85 -16.36
C ASN A 76 18.00 -2.92 -17.39
N ASP A 77 18.91 -3.84 -17.68
CA ASP A 77 18.67 -4.93 -18.63
C ASP A 77 17.65 -5.93 -18.08
N LEU A 78 17.78 -6.34 -16.82
CA LEU A 78 16.73 -7.13 -16.14
C LEU A 78 15.37 -6.43 -16.18
N ARG A 79 15.34 -5.11 -15.96
CA ARG A 79 14.10 -4.34 -16.02
C ARG A 79 13.50 -4.39 -17.44
N LYS A 80 14.30 -4.24 -18.50
CA LYS A 80 13.81 -4.33 -19.89
C LYS A 80 13.23 -5.73 -20.17
N GLU A 81 13.93 -6.79 -19.79
CA GLU A 81 13.44 -8.17 -19.96
C GLU A 81 12.08 -8.38 -19.26
N LEU A 82 11.91 -7.83 -18.06
CA LEU A 82 10.65 -7.91 -17.31
C LEU A 82 9.53 -7.09 -17.98
N VAL A 83 9.85 -5.91 -18.54
CA VAL A 83 8.89 -5.09 -19.29
C VAL A 83 8.43 -5.86 -20.54
N GLU A 84 9.36 -6.44 -21.30
CA GLU A 84 9.05 -7.24 -22.48
C GLU A 84 8.20 -8.46 -22.12
N LEU A 85 8.57 -9.20 -21.07
CA LEU A 85 7.79 -10.33 -20.57
C LEU A 85 6.36 -9.90 -20.21
N PHE A 86 6.20 -8.79 -19.50
CA PHE A 86 4.89 -8.28 -19.10
C PHE A 86 4.04 -7.89 -20.32
N GLN A 87 4.60 -7.09 -21.23
CA GLN A 87 3.88 -6.55 -22.38
C GLN A 87 3.52 -7.65 -23.40
N ASN A 88 4.45 -8.55 -23.70
CA ASN A 88 4.20 -9.68 -24.60
C ASN A 88 3.14 -10.62 -24.01
N SER A 89 3.26 -10.95 -22.72
CA SER A 89 2.27 -11.80 -22.06
C SER A 89 0.88 -11.16 -22.03
N TRP A 90 0.80 -9.83 -21.84
CA TRP A 90 -0.48 -9.13 -21.88
C TRP A 90 -1.09 -9.11 -23.28
N ARG A 91 -0.29 -8.82 -24.31
CA ARG A 91 -0.74 -8.82 -25.70
C ARG A 91 -1.25 -10.20 -26.14
N GLU A 92 -0.45 -11.24 -25.91
CA GLU A 92 -0.84 -12.62 -26.21
C GLU A 92 -2.10 -13.04 -25.43
N LEU A 93 -2.27 -12.55 -24.20
CA LEU A 93 -3.47 -12.83 -23.41
C LEU A 93 -4.71 -12.13 -23.99
N GLN A 94 -4.58 -10.92 -24.53
CA GLN A 94 -5.65 -10.19 -25.20
C GLN A 94 -6.05 -10.85 -26.53
N GLU A 95 -5.09 -11.41 -27.25
CA GLU A 95 -5.29 -12.13 -28.52
C GLU A 95 -5.78 -13.58 -28.29
N SER A 96 -5.72 -14.08 -27.06
CA SER A 96 -6.15 -15.43 -26.73
C SER A 96 -7.68 -15.54 -26.73
N ASN A 97 -8.22 -16.40 -27.59
CA ASN A 97 -9.65 -16.74 -27.62
C ASN A 97 -10.10 -17.61 -26.43
N GLY A 98 -9.26 -17.80 -25.40
CA GLY A 98 -9.57 -18.61 -24.21
C GLY A 98 -9.65 -20.12 -24.46
N SER A 99 -9.41 -20.59 -25.69
CA SER A 99 -9.55 -21.99 -26.11
C SER A 99 -8.54 -22.94 -25.47
N LYS A 100 -7.43 -22.40 -24.92
CA LYS A 100 -6.39 -23.16 -24.21
C LYS A 100 -6.16 -22.61 -22.80
N PRO A 101 -6.87 -23.12 -21.78
CA PRO A 101 -6.77 -22.65 -20.40
C PRO A 101 -5.38 -22.78 -19.75
N SER A 102 -4.53 -23.69 -20.24
CA SER A 102 -3.15 -23.83 -19.78
C SER A 102 -2.27 -22.65 -20.20
N GLU A 103 -2.41 -22.20 -21.45
CA GLU A 103 -1.67 -21.06 -22.00
C GLU A 103 -2.10 -19.75 -21.29
N VAL A 104 -3.41 -19.53 -21.13
CA VAL A 104 -3.94 -18.39 -20.36
C VAL A 104 -3.37 -18.34 -18.94
N ARG A 105 -3.32 -19.48 -18.24
CA ARG A 105 -2.76 -19.55 -16.87
C ARG A 105 -1.26 -19.27 -16.84
N LYS A 106 -0.51 -19.66 -17.88
CA LYS A 106 0.91 -19.36 -18.01
C LYS A 106 1.11 -17.85 -18.20
N LEU A 107 0.42 -17.23 -19.14
CA LEU A 107 0.52 -15.79 -19.42
C LEU A 107 0.17 -14.94 -18.19
N GLN A 108 -0.91 -15.29 -17.46
CA GLN A 108 -1.24 -14.60 -16.20
C GLN A 108 -0.16 -14.76 -15.14
N ARG A 109 0.52 -15.91 -15.07
CA ARG A 109 1.64 -16.13 -14.13
C ARG A 109 2.83 -15.25 -14.49
N ASP A 110 3.14 -15.15 -15.77
CA ASP A 110 4.25 -14.34 -16.28
C ASP A 110 3.98 -12.84 -16.05
N ILE A 111 2.75 -12.36 -16.29
CA ILE A 111 2.30 -11.01 -15.93
C ILE A 111 2.48 -10.75 -14.43
N ARG A 112 2.00 -11.64 -13.55
CA ARG A 112 2.11 -11.50 -12.09
C ARG A 112 3.57 -11.46 -11.64
N PHE A 113 4.40 -12.33 -12.22
CA PHE A 113 5.82 -12.40 -11.91
C PHE A 113 6.53 -11.09 -12.28
N ALA A 114 6.34 -10.63 -13.51
CA ALA A 114 6.94 -9.39 -13.99
C ALA A 114 6.46 -8.18 -13.19
N LEU A 115 5.15 -8.07 -12.95
CA LEU A 115 4.56 -6.97 -12.17
C LEU A 115 5.13 -6.88 -10.75
N TYR A 116 5.29 -8.01 -10.08
CA TYR A 116 5.87 -8.05 -8.74
C TYR A 116 7.30 -7.51 -8.72
N ARG A 117 8.12 -7.84 -9.74
CA ARG A 117 9.49 -7.33 -9.86
C ARG A 117 9.54 -5.86 -10.28
N LEU A 118 8.69 -5.46 -11.23
CA LEU A 118 8.60 -4.07 -11.70
C LEU A 118 8.02 -3.12 -10.65
N SER A 119 7.24 -3.63 -9.69
CA SER A 119 6.83 -2.84 -8.52
C SER A 119 8.03 -2.33 -7.70
N VAL A 120 9.18 -3.03 -7.78
CA VAL A 120 10.45 -2.63 -7.15
C VAL A 120 11.34 -1.84 -8.12
N LEU A 121 11.39 -2.24 -9.40
CA LEU A 121 12.30 -1.68 -10.40
C LEU A 121 11.74 -0.48 -11.18
N GLY A 122 10.47 -0.15 -10.98
CA GLY A 122 9.77 0.96 -11.63
C GLY A 122 8.75 0.51 -12.68
N LEU A 123 7.57 1.14 -12.66
CA LEU A 123 6.40 0.78 -13.48
C LEU A 123 6.27 1.59 -14.78
N GLU A 124 7.18 2.55 -15.03
CA GLU A 124 7.11 3.57 -16.10
C GLU A 124 6.71 2.99 -17.47
N ASP A 125 7.41 1.96 -17.92
CA ASP A 125 7.22 1.41 -19.28
C ASP A 125 6.02 0.46 -19.40
N ILE A 126 5.42 0.05 -18.28
CA ILE A 126 4.23 -0.82 -18.27
C ILE A 126 2.98 -0.08 -17.84
N LEU A 127 3.07 1.22 -17.54
CA LEU A 127 2.00 1.99 -16.92
C LEU A 127 0.69 1.90 -17.70
N GLN A 128 0.74 2.10 -19.03
CA GLN A 128 -0.46 2.04 -19.87
C GLN A 128 -1.15 0.68 -19.81
N ALA A 129 -0.41 -0.41 -20.00
CA ALA A 129 -0.94 -1.77 -19.95
C ALA A 129 -1.43 -2.13 -18.55
N LEU A 130 -0.71 -1.72 -17.50
CA LEU A 130 -1.12 -1.92 -16.11
C LEU A 130 -2.44 -1.21 -15.80
N MET A 131 -2.60 0.03 -16.27
CA MET A 131 -3.83 0.79 -16.11
C MET A 131 -5.00 0.16 -16.85
N GLU A 132 -4.75 -0.45 -18.00
CA GLU A 132 -5.77 -1.24 -18.70
C GLU A 132 -6.17 -2.48 -17.89
N ILE A 133 -5.20 -3.25 -17.39
CA ILE A 133 -5.45 -4.43 -16.54
C ILE A 133 -6.25 -4.03 -15.29
N LEU A 134 -5.86 -2.97 -14.59
CA LEU A 134 -6.58 -2.51 -13.39
C LEU A 134 -8.04 -2.15 -13.69
N ARG A 135 -8.32 -1.54 -14.84
CA ARG A 135 -9.68 -1.15 -15.23
C ARG A 135 -10.54 -2.33 -15.71
N LYS A 136 -9.94 -3.25 -16.49
CA LYS A 136 -10.72 -4.25 -17.26
C LYS A 136 -10.51 -5.69 -16.81
N ALA A 137 -9.39 -6.01 -16.17
CA ALA A 137 -8.95 -7.39 -15.93
C ALA A 137 -8.20 -7.54 -14.59
N PHE A 138 -8.63 -6.81 -13.56
CA PHE A 138 -7.92 -6.71 -12.29
C PHE A 138 -7.72 -8.06 -11.57
N TRP A 139 -8.59 -9.04 -11.83
CA TRP A 139 -8.48 -10.41 -11.30
C TRP A 139 -7.20 -11.15 -11.73
N ILE A 140 -6.50 -10.65 -12.76
CA ILE A 140 -5.17 -11.13 -13.12
C ILE A 140 -4.17 -10.79 -12.00
N ILE A 141 -4.36 -9.70 -11.29
CA ILE A 141 -3.46 -9.24 -10.22
C ILE A 141 -3.84 -9.94 -8.91
N ARG A 142 -2.90 -10.67 -8.32
CA ARG A 142 -3.11 -11.38 -7.04
C ARG A 142 -3.19 -10.42 -5.84
N ASP A 143 -2.44 -9.33 -5.89
CA ASP A 143 -2.30 -8.35 -4.81
C ASP A 143 -2.44 -6.92 -5.36
N PRO A 144 -3.68 -6.49 -5.67
CA PRO A 144 -3.93 -5.17 -6.26
C PRO A 144 -3.67 -4.02 -5.28
N ILE A 145 -3.76 -4.25 -3.97
CA ILE A 145 -3.44 -3.23 -2.97
C ILE A 145 -1.96 -2.86 -3.05
N ASN A 146 -1.04 -3.83 -3.07
CA ASN A 146 0.38 -3.53 -3.20
C ASN A 146 0.70 -2.82 -4.54
N VAL A 147 0.01 -3.17 -5.62
CA VAL A 147 0.19 -2.50 -6.92
C VAL A 147 -0.23 -1.03 -6.87
N LEU A 148 -1.40 -0.72 -6.33
CA LEU A 148 -1.91 0.65 -6.23
C LEU A 148 -1.07 1.50 -5.27
N GLU A 149 -0.65 0.94 -4.14
CA GLU A 149 0.25 1.66 -3.25
C GLU A 149 1.62 1.94 -3.91
N ASN A 150 2.16 0.99 -4.68
CA ASN A 150 3.41 1.22 -5.42
C ASN A 150 3.24 2.26 -6.51
N LEU A 151 2.10 2.28 -7.23
CA LEU A 151 1.80 3.36 -8.18
C LEU A 151 1.84 4.73 -7.48
N ALA A 152 1.16 4.86 -6.34
CA ALA A 152 1.15 6.09 -5.57
C ALA A 152 2.55 6.49 -5.07
N ARG A 153 3.31 5.56 -4.46
CA ARG A 153 4.67 5.81 -3.97
C ARG A 153 5.67 6.15 -5.07
N GLN A 154 5.47 5.64 -6.28
CA GLN A 154 6.32 5.94 -7.44
C GLN A 154 5.99 7.27 -8.13
N GLY A 155 4.96 7.99 -7.67
CA GLY A 155 4.61 9.31 -8.19
C GLY A 155 3.47 9.34 -9.21
N TYR A 156 2.83 8.21 -9.50
CA TYR A 156 1.73 8.10 -10.48
C TYR A 156 0.39 8.56 -9.89
N HIS A 157 0.36 9.78 -9.35
CA HIS A 157 -0.79 10.32 -8.63
C HIS A 157 -2.00 10.57 -9.55
N THR A 158 -1.74 11.00 -10.79
CA THR A 158 -2.78 11.24 -11.80
C THR A 158 -3.51 9.94 -12.14
N GLU A 159 -2.77 8.83 -12.20
CA GLU A 159 -3.28 7.50 -12.46
C GLU A 159 -4.15 7.01 -11.29
N ILE A 160 -3.71 7.20 -10.05
CA ILE A 160 -4.51 6.89 -8.86
C ILE A 160 -5.84 7.66 -8.87
N ARG A 161 -5.79 8.97 -9.13
CA ARG A 161 -6.99 9.82 -9.27
C ARG A 161 -7.92 9.33 -10.39
N ALA A 162 -7.35 8.98 -11.54
CA ALA A 162 -8.11 8.48 -12.68
C ALA A 162 -8.77 7.12 -12.38
N LEU A 163 -8.09 6.23 -11.64
CA LEU A 163 -8.68 4.96 -11.20
C LEU A 163 -9.80 5.17 -10.20
N LEU A 164 -9.62 6.07 -9.22
CA LEU A 164 -10.67 6.38 -8.26
C LEU A 164 -11.92 6.91 -8.97
N LYS A 165 -11.76 7.88 -9.86
CA LYS A 165 -12.86 8.40 -10.69
C LYS A 165 -13.51 7.30 -11.52
N HIS A 166 -12.72 6.38 -12.07
CA HIS A 166 -13.25 5.25 -12.84
C HIS A 166 -14.11 4.34 -11.95
N TYR A 167 -13.58 3.86 -10.82
CA TYR A 167 -14.29 2.93 -9.93
C TYR A 167 -15.49 3.56 -9.22
N GLN A 168 -15.51 4.88 -9.02
CA GLN A 168 -16.67 5.59 -8.50
C GLN A 168 -17.91 5.49 -9.41
N ASN A 169 -17.70 5.32 -10.72
CA ASN A 169 -18.78 5.23 -11.71
C ASN A 169 -19.18 3.79 -12.03
N LEU A 170 -18.58 2.79 -11.38
CA LEU A 170 -18.90 1.38 -11.58
C LEU A 170 -19.84 0.88 -10.48
N ASP A 171 -20.70 -0.08 -10.83
CA ASP A 171 -21.53 -0.81 -9.88
C ASP A 171 -20.71 -1.62 -8.86
N GLN A 172 -21.39 -2.21 -7.87
CA GLN A 172 -20.86 -2.94 -6.69
C GLN A 172 -19.66 -3.88 -6.94
N SER A 173 -19.48 -4.42 -8.15
CA SER A 173 -18.35 -5.28 -8.53
C SER A 173 -16.95 -4.66 -8.35
N ALA A 174 -16.84 -3.34 -8.19
CA ALA A 174 -15.58 -2.62 -7.99
C ALA A 174 -15.36 -2.10 -6.55
N GLU A 175 -16.23 -2.43 -5.58
CA GLU A 175 -16.14 -1.95 -4.18
C GLU A 175 -14.74 -2.12 -3.58
N TYR A 176 -14.16 -3.32 -3.74
CA TYR A 176 -12.83 -3.61 -3.21
C TYR A 176 -11.77 -2.71 -3.86
N LEU A 177 -11.76 -2.58 -5.19
CA LEU A 177 -10.79 -1.76 -5.92
C LEU A 177 -10.90 -0.28 -5.55
N LYS A 178 -12.13 0.21 -5.42
CA LYS A 178 -12.42 1.57 -4.96
C LYS A 178 -11.85 1.80 -3.56
N ALA A 179 -12.11 0.89 -2.62
CA ALA A 179 -11.60 0.98 -1.26
C ALA A 179 -10.07 1.02 -1.20
N ILE A 180 -9.37 0.10 -1.88
CA ILE A 180 -7.91 0.08 -1.88
C ILE A 180 -7.29 1.24 -2.69
N THR A 181 -8.02 1.82 -3.64
CA THR A 181 -7.59 3.04 -4.34
C THR A 181 -7.69 4.26 -3.43
N ILE A 182 -8.75 4.36 -2.61
CA ILE A 182 -8.85 5.38 -1.56
C ILE A 182 -7.66 5.24 -0.59
N ARG A 183 -7.35 4.01 -0.15
CA ARG A 183 -6.16 3.75 0.68
C ARG A 183 -4.87 4.24 0.06
N ALA A 184 -4.68 4.04 -1.24
CA ALA A 184 -3.47 4.48 -1.94
C ALA A 184 -3.30 6.01 -1.91
N MET A 185 -4.39 6.79 -1.75
CA MET A 185 -4.33 8.25 -1.63
C MET A 185 -3.44 8.73 -0.48
N ARG A 186 -3.24 7.91 0.55
CA ARG A 186 -2.37 8.26 1.69
C ARG A 186 -0.91 8.52 1.30
N PHE A 187 -0.46 8.03 0.14
CA PHE A 187 0.89 8.24 -0.36
C PHE A 187 1.02 9.43 -1.31
N LEU A 188 -0.06 10.18 -1.56
CA LEU A 188 -0.02 11.36 -2.42
C LEU A 188 0.69 12.50 -1.69
N PRO A 189 1.59 13.25 -2.37
CA PRO A 189 2.32 14.35 -1.76
C PRO A 189 1.40 15.52 -1.44
N ASN A 190 0.37 15.74 -2.26
CA ASN A 190 -0.62 16.81 -2.11
C ASN A 190 -2.01 16.23 -2.34
N VAL A 191 -2.85 16.33 -1.31
CA VAL A 191 -4.30 16.07 -1.34
C VAL A 191 -4.97 17.44 -1.31
N ASP A 192 -5.89 17.70 -2.24
CA ASP A 192 -6.65 18.95 -2.24
C ASP A 192 -7.91 18.87 -1.36
N ALA A 193 -8.61 20.00 -1.21
CA ALA A 193 -9.81 20.08 -0.37
C ALA A 193 -10.94 19.17 -0.89
N GLN A 194 -11.09 18.98 -2.21
CA GLN A 194 -12.13 18.14 -2.78
C GLN A 194 -11.83 16.65 -2.54
N GLU A 195 -10.57 16.26 -2.69
CA GLU A 195 -10.07 14.92 -2.36
C GLU A 195 -10.21 14.62 -0.87
N TRP A 196 -9.97 15.61 -0.02
CA TRP A 196 -10.20 15.49 1.42
C TRP A 196 -11.67 15.24 1.75
N GLU A 197 -12.58 16.05 1.21
CA GLU A 197 -14.03 15.85 1.41
C GLU A 197 -14.52 14.50 0.89
N LEU A 198 -13.91 14.00 -0.19
CA LEU A 198 -14.19 12.65 -0.69
C LEU A 198 -13.77 11.58 0.32
N ILE A 199 -12.57 11.68 0.90
CA ILE A 199 -12.10 10.75 1.95
C ILE A 199 -13.03 10.80 3.17
N VAL A 200 -13.41 12.00 3.63
CA VAL A 200 -14.34 12.20 4.74
C VAL A 200 -15.71 11.59 4.44
N GLY A 201 -16.23 11.80 3.22
CA GLY A 201 -17.49 11.24 2.76
C GLY A 201 -17.49 9.71 2.81
N PHE A 202 -16.50 9.07 2.18
CA PHE A 202 -16.36 7.61 2.25
C PHE A 202 -16.16 7.09 3.67
N ALA A 203 -15.51 7.86 4.54
CA ALA A 203 -15.30 7.47 5.93
C ALA A 203 -16.58 7.50 6.77
N THR A 204 -17.55 8.37 6.49
CA THR A 204 -18.64 8.69 7.43
C THR A 204 -20.06 8.45 6.91
N ILE A 205 -20.25 8.24 5.60
CA ILE A 205 -21.55 7.86 5.05
C ILE A 205 -21.98 6.52 5.63
N SER A 206 -23.16 6.49 6.27
CA SER A 206 -23.68 5.32 6.97
C SER A 206 -24.72 4.52 6.18
N ASP A 207 -25.13 5.00 5.00
CA ASP A 207 -26.11 4.31 4.16
C ASP A 207 -25.46 3.15 3.36
N SER A 208 -26.28 2.43 2.61
CA SER A 208 -25.83 1.29 1.78
C SER A 208 -25.08 1.69 0.51
N SER A 209 -24.85 2.99 0.26
CA SER A 209 -24.08 3.45 -0.91
C SER A 209 -22.58 3.28 -0.73
N VAL A 210 -22.12 3.08 0.52
CA VAL A 210 -20.71 2.86 0.86
C VAL A 210 -20.55 1.59 1.69
N SER A 211 -19.78 0.65 1.16
CA SER A 211 -19.46 -0.61 1.83
C SER A 211 -18.66 -0.37 3.13
N ILE A 212 -18.65 -1.36 4.01
CA ILE A 212 -17.82 -1.33 5.22
C ILE A 212 -16.32 -1.26 4.83
N THR A 213 -15.92 -1.93 3.75
CA THR A 213 -14.54 -1.95 3.27
C THR A 213 -14.09 -0.56 2.82
N GLU A 214 -14.91 0.16 2.08
CA GLU A 214 -14.62 1.54 1.68
C GLU A 214 -14.48 2.46 2.89
N ARG A 215 -15.39 2.36 3.86
CA ARG A 215 -15.31 3.11 5.13
C ARG A 215 -14.03 2.83 5.90
N LEU A 216 -13.63 1.55 6.02
CA LEU A 216 -12.40 1.17 6.70
C LEU A 216 -11.17 1.77 6.01
N MET A 217 -11.07 1.64 4.68
CA MET A 217 -9.92 2.18 3.94
C MET A 217 -9.89 3.71 3.93
N ALA A 218 -11.04 4.37 3.88
CA ALA A 218 -11.14 5.82 3.97
C ALA A 218 -10.75 6.35 5.35
N THR A 219 -11.20 5.70 6.42
CA THR A 219 -10.81 6.08 7.80
C THR A 219 -9.31 5.83 8.07
N GLU A 220 -8.72 4.74 7.55
CA GLU A 220 -7.27 4.52 7.60
C GLU A 220 -6.49 5.62 6.85
N THR A 221 -7.02 6.02 5.68
CA THR A 221 -6.44 7.11 4.88
C THR A 221 -6.50 8.43 5.62
N TRP A 222 -7.66 8.77 6.21
CA TRP A 222 -7.84 9.96 7.02
C TRP A 222 -6.84 9.99 8.17
N LEU A 223 -6.79 8.94 9.01
CA LEU A 223 -5.89 8.88 10.15
C LEU A 223 -4.43 9.11 9.73
N TYR A 224 -3.99 8.49 8.63
CA TYR A 224 -2.64 8.66 8.12
C TYR A 224 -2.37 10.11 7.69
N LEU A 225 -3.32 10.72 6.98
CA LEU A 225 -3.17 12.07 6.41
C LEU A 225 -3.49 13.19 7.41
N GLY A 226 -4.21 12.90 8.49
CA GLY A 226 -4.86 13.90 9.33
C GLY A 226 -3.90 14.88 10.00
N HIS A 227 -2.68 14.43 10.31
CA HIS A 227 -1.65 15.29 10.90
C HIS A 227 -1.13 16.32 9.89
N LYS A 228 -1.10 15.94 8.61
CA LYS A 228 -0.57 16.75 7.51
C LYS A 228 -1.59 17.75 6.97
N TYR A 229 -2.88 17.40 7.01
CA TYR A 229 -3.95 18.20 6.42
C TYR A 229 -4.97 18.69 7.46
N ASN A 230 -4.49 19.00 8.68
CA ASN A 230 -5.33 19.50 9.76
C ASN A 230 -6.07 20.80 9.38
N ASP A 231 -5.52 21.60 8.46
CA ASP A 231 -6.14 22.82 7.96
C ASP A 231 -7.44 22.58 7.17
N PHE A 232 -7.67 21.36 6.66
CA PHE A 232 -8.93 21.01 6.01
C PHE A 232 -10.02 20.55 6.99
N LYS A 233 -9.70 20.41 8.28
CA LYS A 233 -10.67 20.02 9.31
C LYS A 233 -11.80 21.05 9.39
N GLN A 234 -13.02 20.55 9.39
CA GLN A 234 -14.22 21.34 9.67
C GLN A 234 -15.05 20.68 10.77
N ASN A 235 -15.79 21.48 11.56
CA ASN A 235 -16.65 20.94 12.62
C ASN A 235 -17.65 19.89 12.09
N ARG A 236 -18.16 20.07 10.86
CA ARG A 236 -19.05 19.11 10.19
C ARG A 236 -18.42 17.73 10.02
N HIS A 237 -17.09 17.65 9.83
CA HIS A 237 -16.37 16.38 9.69
C HIS A 237 -16.38 15.60 11.00
N ILE A 238 -16.17 16.30 12.12
CA ILE A 238 -16.16 15.68 13.45
C ILE A 238 -17.55 15.22 13.86
N GLU A 239 -18.58 16.05 13.60
CA GLU A 239 -19.97 15.65 13.84
C GLU A 239 -20.39 14.46 12.97
N ALA A 240 -19.90 14.36 11.73
CA ALA A 240 -20.13 13.19 10.89
C ALA A 240 -19.51 11.92 11.48
N VAL A 241 -18.32 11.99 12.07
CA VAL A 241 -17.69 10.86 12.77
C VAL A 241 -18.48 10.48 14.02
N LYS A 242 -18.90 11.45 14.84
CA LYS A 242 -19.76 11.19 16.01
C LYS A 242 -21.06 10.50 15.60
N LYS A 243 -21.71 10.97 14.53
CA LYS A 243 -22.93 10.37 13.98
C LYS A 243 -22.68 8.94 13.48
N ALA A 244 -21.59 8.72 12.75
CA ALA A 244 -21.23 7.40 12.23
C ALA A 244 -20.90 6.41 13.35
N LEU A 245 -20.33 6.87 14.47
CA LEU A 245 -20.05 6.05 15.65
C LEU A 245 -21.34 5.66 16.42
N ARG A 246 -22.37 6.50 16.37
CA ARG A 246 -23.73 6.27 16.95
C ARG A 246 -24.69 5.57 15.98
N SER A 247 -24.26 5.19 14.78
CA SER A 247 -25.16 4.67 13.75
C SER A 247 -25.76 3.32 14.13
N GLU A 248 -27.01 3.08 13.72
CA GLU A 248 -27.67 1.77 13.81
C GLU A 248 -27.88 1.16 12.41
N PRO A 249 -27.51 -0.11 12.16
CA PRO A 249 -26.85 -1.02 13.09
C PRO A 249 -25.44 -0.54 13.45
N SER A 250 -25.05 -0.81 14.70
CA SER A 250 -23.73 -0.47 15.24
C SER A 250 -22.59 -0.87 14.28
N PRO A 251 -21.63 0.03 14.01
CA PRO A 251 -20.50 -0.29 13.15
C PRO A 251 -19.61 -1.39 13.75
N PRO A 252 -18.89 -2.16 12.92
CA PRO A 252 -17.94 -3.17 13.41
C PRO A 252 -16.85 -2.54 14.27
N SER A 253 -16.31 -3.30 15.24
CA SER A 253 -15.26 -2.81 16.17
C SER A 253 -14.08 -2.14 15.47
N ARG A 254 -13.65 -2.66 14.31
CA ARG A 254 -12.54 -2.07 13.55
C ARG A 254 -12.81 -0.64 13.09
N LEU A 255 -14.05 -0.37 12.69
CA LEU A 255 -14.46 0.95 12.25
C LEU A 255 -14.67 1.89 13.45
N LYS A 256 -15.24 1.38 14.55
CA LYS A 256 -15.31 2.09 15.83
C LYS A 256 -13.94 2.54 16.32
N LYS A 257 -12.95 1.63 16.27
CA LYS A 257 -11.55 1.91 16.60
C LYS A 257 -11.04 3.10 15.78
N ASN A 258 -11.21 3.07 14.46
CA ASN A 258 -10.75 4.15 13.60
C ASN A 258 -11.47 5.48 13.91
N TYR A 259 -12.78 5.48 14.15
CA TYR A 259 -13.52 6.68 14.54
C TYR A 259 -13.05 7.27 15.87
N LEU A 260 -12.83 6.44 16.89
CA LEU A 260 -12.29 6.89 18.18
C LEU A 260 -10.91 7.55 18.02
N LEU A 261 -10.05 6.97 17.18
CA LEU A 261 -8.73 7.54 16.88
C LEU A 261 -8.84 8.86 16.11
N ILE A 262 -9.76 8.99 15.15
CA ILE A 262 -10.01 10.25 14.43
C ILE A 262 -10.50 11.31 15.42
N LEU A 263 -11.45 10.97 16.31
CA LEU A 263 -11.88 11.87 17.37
C LEU A 263 -10.72 12.25 18.30
N GLY A 264 -9.89 11.31 18.72
CA GLY A 264 -8.69 11.60 19.52
C GLY A 264 -7.71 12.54 18.84
N GLN A 265 -7.59 12.47 17.51
CA GLN A 265 -6.68 13.32 16.76
C GLN A 265 -7.16 14.77 16.66
N PHE A 266 -8.47 14.99 16.58
CA PHE A 266 -9.02 16.30 16.26
C PHE A 266 -9.88 16.94 17.35
N GLU A 267 -10.46 16.14 18.24
CA GLU A 267 -11.34 16.55 19.35
C GLU A 267 -11.28 15.54 20.51
N PRO A 268 -10.15 15.45 21.26
CA PRO A 268 -9.97 14.45 22.31
C PRO A 268 -11.09 14.41 23.37
N SER A 269 -11.69 15.57 23.67
CA SER A 269 -12.81 15.67 24.61
C SER A 269 -14.05 14.89 24.15
N ALA A 270 -14.28 14.80 22.83
CA ALA A 270 -15.40 14.05 22.28
C ALA A 270 -15.29 12.54 22.50
N VAL A 271 -14.07 12.00 22.68
CA VAL A 271 -13.84 10.58 22.92
C VAL A 271 -14.52 10.12 24.21
N GLN A 272 -14.57 11.00 25.22
CA GLN A 272 -15.18 10.71 26.53
C GLN A 272 -16.71 10.57 26.45
N GLU A 273 -17.35 11.07 25.38
CA GLU A 273 -18.80 10.93 25.16
C GLU A 273 -19.20 9.49 24.79
N PHE A 274 -18.24 8.63 24.45
CA PHE A 274 -18.51 7.29 23.93
C PHE A 274 -18.08 6.21 24.91
N SER A 275 -19.05 5.42 25.38
CA SER A 275 -18.79 4.23 26.16
C SER A 275 -18.16 3.15 25.28
N VAL A 276 -16.90 2.81 25.56
CA VAL A 276 -16.18 1.72 24.92
C VAL A 276 -16.62 0.38 25.50
N ASN A 277 -16.82 -0.63 24.65
CA ASN A 277 -17.06 -1.99 25.11
C ASN A 277 -15.85 -2.50 25.90
N GLN A 278 -16.01 -2.72 27.21
CA GLN A 278 -14.93 -3.15 28.09
C GLN A 278 -14.44 -4.58 27.82
N ASN A 279 -15.16 -5.35 27.02
CA ASN A 279 -14.76 -6.69 26.61
C ASN A 279 -13.98 -6.71 25.28
N ASP A 280 -13.80 -5.55 24.63
CA ASP A 280 -13.05 -5.42 23.37
C ASP A 280 -11.71 -4.68 23.62
N PRO A 281 -10.59 -5.41 23.80
CA PRO A 281 -9.29 -4.80 24.13
C PRO A 281 -8.82 -3.81 23.05
N MET A 282 -9.16 -4.04 21.78
CA MET A 282 -8.79 -3.13 20.69
C MET A 282 -9.45 -1.76 20.83
N LEU A 283 -10.70 -1.73 21.31
CA LEU A 283 -11.40 -0.46 21.53
C LEU A 283 -10.91 0.24 22.79
N ILE A 284 -10.54 -0.51 23.83
CA ILE A 284 -9.93 0.04 25.05
C ILE A 284 -8.62 0.74 24.69
N ASP A 285 -7.72 0.04 23.99
CA ASP A 285 -6.43 0.58 23.58
C ASP A 285 -6.60 1.83 22.70
N ALA A 286 -7.52 1.78 21.74
CA ALA A 286 -7.80 2.93 20.87
C ALA A 286 -8.36 4.13 21.64
N GLY A 287 -9.26 3.91 22.61
CA GLY A 287 -9.76 4.96 23.48
C GLY A 287 -8.65 5.60 24.32
N ASN A 288 -7.79 4.78 24.91
CA ASN A 288 -6.65 5.25 25.70
C ASN A 288 -5.67 6.08 24.85
N LEU A 289 -5.30 5.58 23.66
CA LEU A 289 -4.43 6.30 22.74
C LEU A 289 -5.03 7.62 22.26
N ALA A 290 -6.34 7.62 21.96
CA ALA A 290 -7.07 8.80 21.55
C ALA A 290 -7.07 9.89 22.63
N LEU A 291 -7.20 9.51 23.91
CA LEU A 291 -7.17 10.43 25.05
C LEU A 291 -5.76 10.93 25.41
N GLN A 292 -4.71 10.17 25.09
CA GLN A 292 -3.32 10.54 25.34
C GLN A 292 -2.79 11.60 24.36
N GLY A 293 -3.50 11.89 23.26
CA GLY A 293 -3.11 12.92 22.29
C GLY A 293 -2.01 12.50 21.31
N SER A 294 -1.67 11.21 21.27
CA SER A 294 -0.68 10.61 20.34
C SER A 294 -1.28 9.64 19.30
N PRO A 295 -2.43 9.90 18.64
CA PRO A 295 -3.04 8.94 17.72
C PRO A 295 -2.20 8.65 16.46
N SER A 296 -1.22 9.49 16.12
CA SER A 296 -0.28 9.25 15.01
C SER A 296 0.81 8.22 15.32
N GLU A 297 1.13 7.97 16.60
CA GLU A 297 2.16 6.97 17.00
C GLU A 297 1.78 5.54 16.57
N ILE A 298 0.51 5.29 16.25
CA ILE A 298 0.04 3.99 15.73
C ILE A 298 0.61 3.67 14.33
N PHE A 299 1.07 4.67 13.58
CA PHE A 299 1.66 4.49 12.24
C PHE A 299 3.18 4.27 12.25
N ASP A 300 3.85 4.63 13.33
CA ASP A 300 5.29 4.42 13.53
C ASP A 300 5.61 3.09 14.23
N LEU A 301 4.61 2.50 14.88
CA LEU A 301 4.67 1.11 15.30
C LEU A 301 4.49 0.21 14.06
N PRO A 302 5.30 -0.86 13.89
CA PRO A 302 4.98 -1.88 12.91
C PRO A 302 3.57 -2.37 13.20
N GLU A 303 2.68 -2.29 12.20
CA GLU A 303 1.29 -2.76 12.26
C GLU A 303 1.22 -4.00 13.15
N PRO A 304 0.54 -3.95 14.32
CA PRO A 304 0.64 -5.01 15.30
C PRO A 304 0.33 -6.35 14.65
N LYS A 305 1.27 -7.28 14.76
CA LYS A 305 1.23 -8.63 14.17
C LYS A 305 -0.15 -9.30 14.30
N ILE A 306 -0.85 -9.00 15.39
CA ILE A 306 -2.22 -9.39 15.75
C ILE A 306 -3.28 -9.02 14.68
N LEU A 307 -3.21 -7.83 14.05
CA LEU A 307 -4.18 -7.41 13.03
C LEU A 307 -4.04 -8.19 11.72
N ARG A 308 -2.82 -8.63 11.41
CA ARG A 308 -2.50 -9.45 10.24
C ARG A 308 -2.82 -10.93 10.49
N GLU A 309 -2.58 -11.42 11.70
CA GLU A 309 -2.85 -12.81 12.11
C GLU A 309 -4.36 -13.11 12.26
N ASN A 310 -5.17 -12.16 12.76
CA ASN A 310 -6.59 -12.42 13.07
C ASN A 310 -7.58 -12.10 11.93
N TYR A 311 -7.18 -11.38 10.88
CA TYR A 311 -8.15 -10.87 9.90
C TYR A 311 -7.66 -10.71 8.46
N TYR A 312 -6.38 -10.99 8.19
CA TYR A 312 -5.82 -11.00 6.83
C TYR A 312 -5.17 -12.34 6.47
N SER A 313 -5.21 -13.33 7.35
CA SER A 313 -5.08 -14.72 6.92
C SER A 313 -6.37 -15.06 6.18
N GLY A 314 -6.28 -15.43 4.91
CA GLY A 314 -7.38 -16.09 4.21
C GLY A 314 -7.64 -17.50 4.78
N GLN A 315 -7.63 -17.65 6.10
CA GLN A 315 -7.94 -18.88 6.82
C GLN A 315 -9.22 -18.65 7.61
N SER A 316 -10.17 -19.56 7.42
CA SER A 316 -11.43 -19.52 8.14
C SER A 316 -11.15 -19.92 9.59
N PRO A 317 -11.93 -19.44 10.59
CA PRO A 317 -11.78 -19.84 12.00
C PRO A 317 -11.81 -21.36 12.22
N VAL A 318 -12.34 -22.10 11.25
CA VAL A 318 -12.52 -23.56 11.25
C VAL A 318 -11.22 -24.32 10.94
N ASP A 319 -10.20 -23.68 10.35
CA ASP A 319 -8.95 -24.34 9.94
C ASP A 319 -8.00 -24.60 11.14
N SER A 320 -8.45 -24.35 12.37
CA SER A 320 -7.65 -24.47 13.60
C SER A 320 -7.88 -25.77 14.37
N GLU A 321 -8.85 -26.62 13.98
CA GLU A 321 -9.22 -27.81 14.77
C GLU A 321 -9.05 -29.17 14.07
N GLU A 322 -8.60 -29.24 12.81
CA GLU A 322 -8.31 -30.55 12.19
C GLU A 322 -6.86 -30.65 11.69
N GLY A 323 -6.17 -31.64 12.25
CA GLY A 323 -4.73 -31.80 12.21
C GLY A 323 -4.16 -32.29 10.88
N SER A 324 -2.85 -32.05 10.76
CA SER A 324 -1.97 -32.59 9.74
C SER A 324 -1.97 -34.12 9.69
N PRO A 325 -1.84 -34.73 8.50
CA PRO A 325 -1.01 -35.92 8.33
C PRO A 325 0.48 -35.61 8.52
#